data_AF-A0A5K3FYH8-F1
#
_entry.id   AF-A0A5K3FYH8-F1
#
_cell.length_a   1.000
_cell.length_b   1.000
_cell.length_c   1.000
_cell.angle_alpha   90.00
_cell.angle_beta   90.00
_cell.angle_gamma   90.00
#
_symmetry.space_group_name_H-M   'P 1'
#
loop_
_entity.id
_entity.type
_entity.pdbx_description
1 polymer ?
#
loop_
_entity_poly.entity_id
_entity_poly.type
_entity_poly.pdbx_seq_one_letter_code
_entity_poly.pdbx_strand_id
1 'polypeptide(L)'
;SSLANQIFDVFTHKPFRLLNLYGSTEVAGDITAVTFDSKEAIERTAFQLPTGGLVVPVGTPIDNNEVYVVSGDYGTENMTIAREGVVGEVVVSGVGVLTEEPIVNSSNAEQTRTILPNPFGTHSRFSQIYRTGDIGFICPNTRMLYITGRVDDMVKINGVKFCTGNIDQLFSRLKHQDDVLSGLSTTVTIALEKGGSGARLVCFFQRDAAAVRGFTALDLDMAVKKHFSSFISVTFVEVPSFPIQAQSGKIDKVKLRRDFQQGVFSDMKPAHTNGKQSECEDTSGERSLIRGLFAKHLGLSDAARMKGEPRDDDDFFLIGGDSITAALIVSDLRHLGLQVNLTHFVQNRRIGELLDALCSNRNLSSQAPFSIKRNLFIHEYQPGKTFATNSDLDALCRDTIVKVVVESYMKADAITQLLDLSETTLKKVVLGRLCQLKTFPGMVYLAGFTQKNPDGPLERLLSDVSAVTFLMESGVPSIPDIDDPKYHLIEAFYDACGLKEDTNHAIERCMRVTLASALHSTTMGQDRLQLILLMERQSIESAKRLDYTVIRSINTSVVTQAIAEELGYVNNCEVDAVKFFESCGFTCDKKSLPCKLSTKKLTSGC
;
A
#
# COMPACT_ATOMS: atom_id res chain seq x y z
N SER A 1 -23.26 10.63 6.00
CA SER A 1 -23.68 11.36 4.79
C SER A 1 -22.81 12.60 4.66
N SER A 2 -22.61 13.17 3.47
CA SER A 2 -21.90 14.47 3.34
C SER A 2 -22.73 15.58 4.01
N LEU A 3 -22.11 16.71 4.39
CA LEU A 3 -22.84 17.89 4.88
C LEU A 3 -23.97 18.30 3.91
N ALA A 4 -23.71 18.21 2.61
CA ALA A 4 -24.69 18.50 1.58
C ALA A 4 -25.93 17.58 1.67
N ASN A 5 -25.73 16.27 1.89
CA ASN A 5 -26.85 15.34 2.10
C ASN A 5 -27.64 15.68 3.38
N GLN A 6 -26.99 16.12 4.45
CA GLN A 6 -27.67 16.53 5.69
C GLN A 6 -28.56 17.76 5.46
N ILE A 7 -28.12 18.71 4.62
CA ILE A 7 -28.92 19.89 4.27
C ILE A 7 -30.19 19.47 3.50
N PHE A 8 -30.09 18.50 2.57
CA PHE A 8 -31.27 17.92 1.91
C PHE A 8 -32.21 17.20 2.85
N ASP A 9 -31.70 16.56 3.90
CA ASP A 9 -32.54 15.91 4.91
C ASP A 9 -33.29 16.94 5.80
N VAL A 10 -32.78 18.17 5.96
CA VAL A 10 -33.43 19.25 6.75
C VAL A 10 -34.49 20.02 5.94
N PHE A 11 -34.22 20.30 4.66
CA PHE A 11 -35.06 21.17 3.83
C PHE A 11 -36.01 20.40 2.89
N THR A 12 -36.46 19.21 3.29
CA THR A 12 -37.28 18.27 2.50
C THR A 12 -38.60 18.82 1.95
N HIS A 13 -39.11 19.91 2.49
CA HIS A 13 -40.45 20.45 2.15
C HIS A 13 -40.46 21.66 1.21
N LYS A 14 -39.31 22.11 0.71
CA LYS A 14 -39.22 23.23 -0.24
C LYS A 14 -38.22 22.92 -1.36
N PRO A 15 -38.47 23.32 -2.62
CA PRO A 15 -37.46 23.22 -3.65
C PRO A 15 -36.31 24.17 -3.29
N PHE A 16 -35.11 23.61 -3.10
CA PHE A 16 -33.90 24.37 -2.86
C PHE A 16 -32.73 23.70 -3.60
N ARG A 17 -31.74 24.51 -3.97
CA ARG A 17 -30.55 24.09 -4.71
C ARG A 17 -29.33 24.33 -3.86
N LEU A 18 -28.43 23.35 -3.81
CA LEU A 18 -27.17 23.48 -3.10
C LEU A 18 -26.06 23.89 -4.08
N LEU A 19 -25.33 24.96 -3.76
CA LEU A 19 -24.13 25.37 -4.47
C LEU A 19 -22.91 24.88 -3.67
N ASN A 20 -22.03 24.12 -4.31
CA ASN A 20 -20.70 23.88 -3.77
C ASN A 20 -19.72 24.76 -4.54
N LEU A 21 -19.06 25.65 -3.80
CA LEU A 21 -18.11 26.63 -4.32
C LEU A 21 -16.72 26.31 -3.80
N TYR A 22 -15.71 26.58 -4.61
CA TYR A 22 -14.31 26.41 -4.23
C TYR A 22 -13.46 27.57 -4.71
N GLY A 23 -12.60 28.03 -3.82
CA GLY A 23 -11.58 29.04 -4.06
C GLY A 23 -10.93 29.46 -2.76
N SER A 24 -10.18 30.55 -2.82
CA SER A 24 -9.41 31.12 -1.71
C SER A 24 -9.44 32.65 -1.76
N THR A 25 -8.88 33.29 -0.73
CA THR A 25 -8.80 34.76 -0.69
C THR A 25 -7.93 35.31 -1.83
N GLU A 26 -6.89 34.57 -2.20
CA GLU A 26 -5.92 34.90 -3.25
C GLU A 26 -6.50 34.83 -4.68
N VAL A 27 -7.74 34.34 -4.80
CA VAL A 27 -8.48 34.29 -6.07
C VAL A 27 -9.79 35.07 -6.03
N ALA A 28 -9.92 36.01 -5.09
CA ALA A 28 -11.10 36.87 -4.91
C ALA A 28 -12.40 36.09 -4.61
N GLY A 29 -12.31 35.03 -3.81
CA GLY A 29 -13.46 34.24 -3.37
C GLY A 29 -13.46 32.87 -4.02
N ASP A 30 -14.39 32.64 -4.96
CA ASP A 30 -14.61 31.34 -5.57
C ASP A 30 -14.21 31.35 -7.05
N ILE A 31 -13.66 30.24 -7.51
CA ILE A 31 -13.18 30.05 -8.89
C ILE A 31 -13.87 28.87 -9.58
N THR A 32 -14.45 27.94 -8.83
CA THR A 32 -15.27 26.86 -9.39
C THR A 32 -16.61 26.76 -8.68
N ALA A 33 -17.62 26.29 -9.43
CA ALA A 33 -18.95 26.09 -8.90
C ALA A 33 -19.60 24.81 -9.46
N VAL A 34 -20.38 24.14 -8.61
CA VAL A 34 -21.33 23.09 -9.01
C VAL A 34 -22.64 23.26 -8.25
N THR A 35 -23.74 22.91 -8.90
CA THR A 35 -25.07 22.89 -8.31
C THR A 35 -25.60 21.48 -8.14
N PHE A 36 -26.24 21.21 -7.00
CA PHE A 36 -26.98 19.98 -6.74
C PHE A 36 -28.45 20.29 -6.47
N ASP A 37 -29.33 19.61 -7.18
CA ASP A 37 -30.79 19.74 -7.04
C ASP A 37 -31.41 18.65 -6.16
N SER A 38 -30.61 17.64 -5.76
CA SER A 38 -31.08 16.51 -4.96
C SER A 38 -29.92 15.80 -4.27
N LYS A 39 -30.26 14.97 -3.28
CA LYS A 39 -29.33 14.05 -2.60
C LYS A 39 -28.76 13.01 -3.56
N GLU A 40 -29.60 12.48 -4.45
CA GLU A 40 -29.22 11.49 -5.45
C GLU A 40 -28.20 12.06 -6.44
N ALA A 41 -28.27 13.36 -6.76
CA ALA A 41 -27.29 14.03 -7.60
C ALA A 41 -25.90 14.09 -6.93
N ILE A 42 -25.84 14.30 -5.62
CA ILE A 42 -24.58 14.27 -4.87
C ILE A 42 -24.01 12.85 -4.84
N GLU A 43 -24.84 11.86 -4.55
CA GLU A 43 -24.39 10.45 -4.46
C GLU A 43 -23.88 9.92 -5.80
N ARG A 44 -24.51 10.31 -6.93
CA ARG A 44 -24.06 9.94 -8.28
C ARG A 44 -22.75 10.61 -8.70
N THR A 45 -22.44 11.77 -8.14
CA THR A 45 -21.23 12.54 -8.49
C THR A 45 -20.10 12.33 -7.49
N ALA A 46 -20.37 11.72 -6.33
CA ALA A 46 -19.34 11.34 -5.37
C ALA A 46 -18.38 10.32 -5.98
N PHE A 47 -17.09 10.48 -5.69
CA PHE A 47 -16.03 9.62 -6.20
C PHE A 47 -15.30 8.95 -5.04
N GLN A 48 -15.20 7.62 -5.12
CA GLN A 48 -14.50 6.79 -4.14
C GLN A 48 -13.04 6.65 -4.59
N LEU A 49 -12.11 7.25 -3.85
CA LEU A 49 -10.68 7.18 -4.11
C LEU A 49 -10.16 5.73 -3.93
N PRO A 50 -9.12 5.31 -4.68
CA PRO A 50 -8.50 3.99 -4.51
C PRO A 50 -8.01 3.72 -3.08
N THR A 51 -7.66 4.78 -2.35
CA THR A 51 -7.23 4.71 -0.96
C THR A 51 -8.37 4.52 0.03
N GLY A 52 -9.63 4.74 -0.38
CA GLY A 52 -10.81 4.60 0.51
C GLY A 52 -11.49 5.91 0.92
N GLY A 53 -10.93 7.07 0.57
CA GLY A 53 -11.59 8.36 0.79
C GLY A 53 -12.75 8.61 -0.17
N LEU A 54 -13.82 9.26 0.27
CA LEU A 54 -14.95 9.67 -0.59
C LEU A 54 -14.91 11.18 -0.78
N VAL A 55 -14.91 11.64 -2.03
CA VAL A 55 -14.87 13.07 -2.39
C VAL A 55 -16.05 13.46 -3.26
N VAL A 56 -16.50 14.71 -3.17
CA VAL A 56 -17.53 15.30 -4.04
C VAL A 56 -16.89 16.37 -4.93
N PRO A 57 -17.42 16.65 -6.13
CA PRO A 57 -16.81 17.64 -6.99
C PRO A 57 -16.99 19.04 -6.43
N VAL A 58 -16.03 19.90 -6.73
CA VAL A 58 -16.11 21.35 -6.53
C VAL A 58 -16.48 22.10 -7.82
N GLY A 59 -16.76 21.35 -8.88
CA GLY A 59 -17.37 21.86 -10.10
C GLY A 59 -16.38 22.27 -11.18
N THR A 60 -16.81 23.16 -12.06
CA THR A 60 -16.02 23.67 -13.18
C THR A 60 -15.67 25.15 -12.96
N PRO A 61 -14.64 25.68 -13.65
CA PRO A 61 -14.28 27.09 -13.55
C PRO A 61 -15.49 28.00 -13.84
N ILE A 62 -15.66 29.05 -13.04
CA ILE A 62 -16.58 30.15 -13.35
C ILE A 62 -15.94 31.08 -14.38
N ASP A 63 -16.75 31.97 -14.97
CA ASP A 63 -16.30 32.87 -16.04
C ASP A 63 -15.00 33.60 -15.72
N ASN A 64 -14.13 33.70 -16.73
CA ASN A 64 -12.83 34.39 -16.67
C ASN A 64 -11.81 33.78 -15.68
N ASN A 65 -11.93 32.49 -15.39
CA ASN A 65 -10.95 31.71 -14.63
C ASN A 65 -10.57 30.43 -15.38
N GLU A 66 -9.32 30.01 -15.22
CA GLU A 66 -8.76 28.76 -15.72
C GLU A 66 -8.29 27.93 -14.52
N VAL A 67 -8.56 26.63 -14.53
CA VAL A 67 -8.08 25.70 -13.50
C VAL A 67 -7.31 24.57 -14.17
N TYR A 68 -6.13 24.30 -13.63
CA TYR A 68 -5.24 23.26 -14.09
C TYR A 68 -4.91 22.32 -12.93
N VAL A 69 -4.77 21.03 -13.25
CA VAL A 69 -4.16 20.06 -12.33
C VAL A 69 -2.80 19.74 -12.91
N VAL A 70 -1.73 19.93 -12.14
CA VAL A 70 -0.35 19.77 -12.60
C VAL A 70 0.36 18.62 -11.89
N SER A 71 1.25 17.96 -12.63
CA SER A 71 2.13 16.89 -12.18
C SER A 71 3.60 17.34 -12.21
N GLY A 72 4.37 16.88 -11.23
CA GLY A 72 5.77 17.26 -10.98
C GLY A 72 6.12 17.16 -9.50
N ASP A 73 7.35 17.51 -9.13
CA ASP A 73 7.72 17.68 -7.72
C ASP A 73 7.09 18.97 -7.18
N TYR A 74 6.20 18.81 -6.19
CA TYR A 74 5.50 19.91 -5.54
C TYR A 74 6.53 20.89 -4.97
N GLY A 75 6.44 22.16 -5.36
CA GLY A 75 7.40 23.18 -4.94
C GLY A 75 8.32 23.69 -6.05
N THR A 76 8.33 23.04 -7.21
CA THR A 76 9.23 23.40 -8.33
C THR A 76 8.49 24.13 -9.46
N GLU A 77 9.22 24.92 -10.25
CA GLU A 77 8.69 25.65 -11.41
C GLU A 77 8.44 24.74 -12.63
N ASN A 78 8.93 23.49 -12.59
CA ASN A 78 8.81 22.52 -13.68
C ASN A 78 7.48 21.75 -13.59
N MET A 79 6.39 22.42 -13.95
CA MET A 79 5.04 21.86 -13.91
C MET A 79 4.56 21.42 -15.30
N THR A 80 3.87 20.29 -15.36
CA THR A 80 3.18 19.83 -16.57
C THR A 80 1.72 19.55 -16.26
N ILE A 81 0.80 19.86 -17.19
CA ILE A 81 -0.62 19.55 -17.00
C ILE A 81 -0.78 18.03 -16.87
N ALA A 82 -1.36 17.60 -15.75
CA ALA A 82 -1.71 16.22 -15.50
C ALA A 82 -2.84 15.79 -16.44
N ARG A 83 -2.84 14.53 -16.87
CA ARG A 83 -3.97 13.98 -17.63
C ARG A 83 -5.22 13.96 -16.74
N GLU A 84 -6.40 14.12 -17.36
CA GLU A 84 -7.67 13.97 -16.65
C GLU A 84 -7.71 12.63 -15.88
N GLY A 85 -8.23 12.65 -14.65
CA GLY A 85 -8.25 11.52 -13.73
C GLY A 85 -6.97 11.33 -12.90
N VAL A 86 -5.86 11.95 -13.27
CA VAL A 86 -4.60 11.88 -12.51
C VAL A 86 -4.59 12.93 -11.41
N VAL A 87 -4.28 12.50 -10.18
CA VAL A 87 -4.15 13.39 -9.02
C VAL A 87 -2.87 14.22 -9.12
N GLY A 88 -3.00 15.54 -8.97
CA GLY A 88 -1.92 16.52 -9.04
C GLY A 88 -2.21 17.75 -8.17
N GLU A 89 -1.31 18.72 -8.18
CA GLU A 89 -1.53 20.02 -7.53
C GLU A 89 -2.51 20.86 -8.34
N VAL A 90 -3.44 21.53 -7.68
CA VAL A 90 -4.38 22.44 -8.32
C VAL A 90 -3.72 23.81 -8.43
N VAL A 91 -3.64 24.33 -9.64
CA VAL A 91 -3.16 25.70 -9.91
C VAL A 91 -4.18 26.43 -10.77
N VAL A 92 -4.28 27.74 -10.57
CA VAL A 92 -5.43 28.51 -11.05
C VAL A 92 -4.94 29.80 -11.68
N SER A 93 -5.58 30.22 -12.76
CA SER A 93 -5.32 31.48 -13.45
C SER A 93 -6.64 32.21 -13.68
N GLY A 94 -6.61 33.50 -13.97
CA GLY A 94 -7.83 34.26 -14.24
C GLY A 94 -7.82 35.66 -13.68
N VAL A 95 -8.95 36.34 -13.86
CA VAL A 95 -9.13 37.73 -13.39
C VAL A 95 -9.14 37.86 -11.87
N GLY A 96 -9.46 36.78 -11.15
CA GLY A 96 -9.52 36.77 -9.68
C GLY A 96 -8.16 36.60 -9.00
N VAL A 97 -7.13 36.15 -9.74
CA VAL A 97 -5.80 35.88 -9.18
C VAL A 97 -5.13 37.19 -8.78
N LEU A 98 -4.56 37.24 -7.56
CA LEU A 98 -3.75 38.37 -7.11
C LEU A 98 -2.62 38.68 -8.09
N THR A 99 -2.32 39.96 -8.27
CA THR A 99 -1.21 40.42 -9.13
C THR A 99 0.16 40.30 -8.45
N GLU A 100 0.18 40.28 -7.11
CA GLU A 100 1.37 40.26 -6.26
C GLU A 100 1.27 39.15 -5.21
N GLU A 101 2.42 38.65 -4.75
CA GLU A 101 2.47 37.59 -3.73
C GLU A 101 1.71 37.99 -2.46
N PRO A 102 0.97 37.05 -1.83
CA PRO A 102 0.26 37.34 -0.59
C PRO A 102 1.23 37.83 0.50
N ILE A 103 0.88 38.93 1.17
CA ILE A 103 1.68 39.46 2.27
C ILE A 103 1.51 38.54 3.49
N VAL A 104 2.51 37.69 3.75
CA VAL A 104 2.55 36.85 4.94
C VAL A 104 3.46 37.50 5.97
N ASN A 105 2.91 37.92 7.12
CA ASN A 105 3.70 38.34 8.27
C ASN A 105 4.41 37.12 8.88
N SER A 106 5.55 36.71 8.35
CA SER A 106 6.40 35.71 9.04
C SER A 106 7.89 36.00 8.87
N SER A 107 8.56 36.20 9.99
CA SER A 107 10.00 36.49 10.13
C SER A 107 10.93 35.28 9.92
N ASN A 108 10.49 34.22 9.25
CA ASN A 108 11.34 33.10 8.86
C ASN A 108 11.38 32.98 7.33
N ALA A 109 12.58 33.15 6.80
CA ALA A 109 12.93 33.03 5.40
C ALA A 109 12.71 31.59 4.88
N GLU A 110 12.55 31.46 3.55
CA GLU A 110 12.19 30.28 2.75
C GLU A 110 10.69 30.04 2.49
N GLN A 111 9.95 31.09 2.10
CA GLN A 111 8.65 30.87 1.43
C GLN A 111 8.85 30.52 -0.04
N THR A 112 8.25 29.39 -0.45
CA THR A 112 8.10 29.04 -1.87
C THR A 112 7.14 30.03 -2.51
N ARG A 113 7.51 30.60 -3.66
CA ARG A 113 6.64 31.50 -4.44
C ARG A 113 5.33 30.81 -4.78
N THR A 114 4.21 31.50 -4.57
CA THR A 114 2.86 30.99 -4.85
C THR A 114 2.29 31.53 -6.16
N ILE A 115 2.80 32.67 -6.64
CA ILE A 115 2.42 33.27 -7.91
C ILE A 115 3.56 33.09 -8.90
N LEU A 116 3.28 32.36 -9.98
CA LEU A 116 4.26 32.03 -11.02
C LEU A 116 3.76 32.50 -12.40
N PRO A 117 4.65 32.68 -13.39
CA PRO A 117 4.22 32.84 -14.78
C PRO A 117 3.33 31.67 -15.20
N ASN A 118 2.31 31.91 -16.03
CA ASN A 118 1.43 30.87 -16.56
C ASN A 118 2.00 30.28 -17.86
N PRO A 119 2.62 29.09 -17.84
CA PRO A 119 3.12 28.45 -19.07
C PRO A 119 2.01 27.77 -19.87
N PHE A 120 0.79 27.67 -19.32
CA PHE A 120 -0.34 26.93 -19.88
C PHE A 120 -1.38 27.83 -20.54
N GLY A 121 -1.33 29.13 -20.23
CA GLY A 121 -2.38 30.08 -20.53
C GLY A 121 -2.73 30.10 -22.01
N THR A 122 -4.01 29.93 -22.31
CA THR A 122 -4.53 30.07 -23.67
C THR A 122 -4.88 31.53 -24.00
N HIS A 123 -5.04 32.36 -22.96
CA HIS A 123 -5.35 33.78 -23.07
C HIS A 123 -4.17 34.63 -22.59
N SER A 124 -3.73 35.57 -23.42
CA SER A 124 -2.59 36.48 -23.12
C SER A 124 -2.75 37.37 -21.88
N ARG A 125 -3.97 37.48 -21.31
CA ARG A 125 -4.24 38.26 -20.10
C ARG A 125 -4.10 37.43 -18.81
N PHE A 126 -4.01 36.11 -18.94
CA PHE A 126 -3.88 35.16 -17.83
C PHE A 126 -2.41 34.72 -17.73
N SER A 127 -1.51 35.69 -17.56
CA SER A 127 -0.07 35.50 -17.62
C SER A 127 0.53 34.93 -16.32
N GLN A 128 -0.28 34.75 -15.28
CA GLN A 128 0.14 34.24 -13.97
C GLN A 128 -0.76 33.08 -13.52
N ILE A 129 -0.18 32.12 -12.81
CA ILE A 129 -0.90 31.09 -12.06
C ILE A 129 -0.67 31.32 -10.57
N TYR A 130 -1.69 31.02 -9.78
CA TYR A 130 -1.61 30.88 -8.34
C TYR A 130 -1.60 29.39 -7.96
N ARG A 131 -0.67 29.02 -7.09
CA ARG A 131 -0.56 27.68 -6.51
C ARG A 131 -1.42 27.60 -5.26
N THR A 132 -2.51 26.85 -5.32
CA THR A 132 -3.46 26.78 -4.19
C THR A 132 -2.89 25.95 -3.03
N GLY A 133 -1.95 25.05 -3.31
CA GLY A 133 -1.48 24.04 -2.37
C GLY A 133 -2.50 22.92 -2.14
N ASP A 134 -3.60 22.90 -2.90
CA ASP A 134 -4.57 21.81 -2.88
C ASP A 134 -4.20 20.72 -3.88
N ILE A 135 -4.61 19.50 -3.59
CA ILE A 135 -4.38 18.31 -4.40
C ILE A 135 -5.71 17.81 -4.91
N GLY A 136 -5.82 17.59 -6.21
CA GLY A 136 -7.07 17.19 -6.84
C GLY A 136 -6.87 16.55 -8.20
N PHE A 137 -7.98 16.24 -8.87
CA PHE A 137 -7.99 15.77 -10.25
C PHE A 137 -9.23 16.32 -10.98
N ILE A 138 -9.12 16.44 -12.30
CA ILE A 138 -10.25 16.74 -13.18
C ILE A 138 -10.85 15.42 -13.65
N CYS A 139 -12.13 15.17 -13.41
CA CYS A 139 -12.78 13.93 -13.83
C CYS A 139 -12.89 13.87 -15.37
N PRO A 140 -12.44 12.79 -16.04
CA PRO A 140 -12.46 12.72 -17.50
C PRO A 140 -13.86 12.83 -18.12
N ASN A 141 -14.87 12.28 -17.42
CA ASN A 141 -16.22 12.19 -17.96
C ASN A 141 -17.01 13.49 -17.80
N THR A 142 -16.81 14.19 -16.68
CA THR A 142 -17.61 15.39 -16.33
C THR A 142 -16.83 16.69 -16.43
N ARG A 143 -15.50 16.61 -16.56
CA ARG A 143 -14.55 17.73 -16.45
C ARG A 143 -14.66 18.53 -15.14
N MET A 144 -15.34 18.00 -14.14
CA MET A 144 -15.43 18.62 -12.83
C MET A 144 -14.15 18.38 -12.04
N LEU A 145 -13.73 19.39 -11.31
CA LEU A 145 -12.62 19.32 -10.37
C LEU A 145 -13.07 18.61 -9.09
N TYR A 146 -12.22 17.72 -8.60
CA TYR A 146 -12.34 17.07 -7.30
C TYR A 146 -11.12 17.39 -6.46
N ILE A 147 -11.35 17.90 -5.24
CA ILE A 147 -10.27 18.15 -4.27
C ILE A 147 -10.16 16.94 -3.35
N THR A 148 -8.95 16.38 -3.28
CA THR A 148 -8.61 15.18 -2.51
C THR A 148 -7.76 15.46 -1.27
N GLY A 149 -7.26 16.69 -1.11
CA GLY A 149 -6.44 17.05 0.04
C GLY A 149 -5.61 18.30 -0.15
N ARG A 150 -4.63 18.50 0.74
CA ARG A 150 -3.63 19.57 0.73
C ARG A 150 -2.25 18.98 0.56
N VAL A 151 -1.35 19.68 -0.14
CA VAL A 151 0.07 19.32 -0.24
C VAL A 151 0.68 19.17 1.15
N ASP A 152 0.36 20.08 2.07
CA ASP A 152 0.92 20.12 3.43
C ASP A 152 0.50 18.93 4.30
N ASP A 153 -0.67 18.35 4.01
CA ASP A 153 -1.23 17.19 4.72
C ASP A 153 -0.98 15.86 3.99
N MET A 154 -0.37 15.92 2.81
CA MET A 154 -0.05 14.74 2.02
C MET A 154 1.22 14.08 2.52
N VAL A 155 1.15 12.75 2.65
CA VAL A 155 2.27 11.90 3.04
C VAL A 155 2.41 10.72 2.11
N LYS A 156 3.60 10.13 2.08
CA LYS A 156 3.84 8.85 1.40
C LYS A 156 3.84 7.73 2.45
N ILE A 157 2.94 6.78 2.30
CA ILE A 157 2.87 5.55 3.11
C ILE A 157 3.12 4.40 2.15
N ASN A 158 4.23 3.68 2.33
CA ASN A 158 4.66 2.58 1.44
C ASN A 158 4.69 2.96 -0.04
N GLY A 159 5.12 4.19 -0.35
CA GLY A 159 5.18 4.74 -1.71
C GLY A 159 3.86 5.25 -2.28
N VAL A 160 2.74 5.07 -1.57
CA VAL A 160 1.41 5.58 -1.95
C VAL A 160 1.18 6.95 -1.31
N LYS A 161 0.73 7.92 -2.11
CA LYS A 161 0.33 9.25 -1.61
C LYS A 161 -1.01 9.15 -0.88
N PHE A 162 -1.05 9.63 0.35
CA PHE A 162 -2.24 9.64 1.21
C PHE A 162 -2.38 11.00 1.90
N CYS A 163 -3.60 11.54 1.95
CA CYS A 163 -3.90 12.78 2.67
C CYS A 163 -4.43 12.43 4.06
N THR A 164 -3.80 12.95 5.12
CA THR A 164 -4.22 12.63 6.49
C THR A 164 -5.65 13.10 6.78
N GLY A 165 -6.10 14.18 6.16
CA GLY A 165 -7.46 14.71 6.29
C GLY A 165 -8.57 13.76 5.82
N ASN A 166 -8.25 12.73 5.01
CA ASN A 166 -9.24 11.73 4.61
C ASN A 166 -9.75 10.93 5.82
N ILE A 167 -8.89 10.70 6.82
CA ILE A 167 -9.28 10.05 8.08
C ILE A 167 -10.28 10.93 8.84
N ASP A 168 -10.03 12.24 8.91
CA ASP A 168 -10.90 13.19 9.60
C ASP A 168 -12.28 13.29 8.91
N GLN A 169 -12.30 13.28 7.57
CA GLN A 169 -13.53 13.24 6.77
C GLN A 169 -14.33 11.94 6.98
N LEU A 170 -13.64 10.79 7.08
CA LEU A 170 -14.28 9.52 7.41
C LEU A 170 -15.03 9.64 8.74
N PHE A 171 -14.37 10.12 9.78
CA PHE A 171 -14.97 10.21 11.11
C PHE A 171 -16.08 11.24 11.20
N SER A 172 -15.94 12.37 10.51
CA SER A 172 -17.01 13.37 10.36
C SER A 172 -18.27 12.76 9.72
N ARG A 173 -18.11 11.81 8.80
CA ARG A 173 -19.23 11.07 8.19
C ARG A 173 -19.81 10.02 9.13
N LEU A 174 -18.97 9.23 9.78
CA LEU A 174 -19.39 8.10 10.61
C LEU A 174 -20.07 8.53 11.90
N LYS A 175 -19.66 9.64 12.53
CA LYS A 175 -20.31 10.13 13.75
C LYS A 175 -21.82 10.39 13.62
N HIS A 176 -22.31 10.57 12.39
CA HIS A 176 -23.74 10.78 12.10
C HIS A 176 -24.47 9.53 11.58
N GLN A 177 -23.76 8.45 11.29
CA GLN A 177 -24.33 7.24 10.68
C GLN A 177 -24.16 5.99 11.55
N ASP A 178 -23.18 6.00 12.45
CA ASP A 178 -22.87 4.91 13.34
C ASP A 178 -23.24 5.30 14.77
N ASP A 179 -24.24 4.63 15.33
CA ASP A 179 -24.70 4.85 16.71
C ASP A 179 -23.55 4.72 17.73
N VAL A 180 -22.55 3.89 17.43
CA VAL A 180 -21.38 3.69 18.30
C VAL A 180 -20.51 4.94 18.32
N LEU A 181 -20.26 5.56 17.17
CA LEU A 181 -19.38 6.73 17.05
C LEU A 181 -20.10 8.07 17.24
N SER A 182 -21.37 8.05 17.65
CA SER A 182 -22.19 9.25 17.86
C SER A 182 -21.60 10.25 18.86
N GLY A 183 -20.81 9.78 19.83
CA GLY A 183 -20.11 10.64 20.79
C GLY A 183 -18.79 11.26 20.30
N LEU A 184 -18.38 11.00 19.06
CA LEU A 184 -17.13 11.53 18.51
C LEU A 184 -17.32 12.99 18.05
N SER A 185 -16.54 13.92 18.61
CA SER A 185 -16.68 15.35 18.34
C SER A 185 -15.77 15.82 17.19
N THR A 186 -14.55 16.25 17.52
CA THR A 186 -13.56 16.79 16.58
C THR A 186 -12.42 15.79 16.44
N THR A 187 -11.95 15.60 15.20
CA THR A 187 -10.78 14.75 14.87
C THR A 187 -9.78 15.57 14.07
N VAL A 188 -8.49 15.34 14.33
CA VAL A 188 -7.39 15.93 13.55
C VAL A 188 -6.29 14.89 13.37
N THR A 189 -6.02 14.53 12.13
CA THR A 189 -5.01 13.55 11.79
C THR A 189 -3.75 14.21 11.23
N ILE A 190 -2.61 13.87 11.81
CA ILE A 190 -1.29 14.33 11.37
C ILE A 190 -0.38 13.13 11.10
N ALA A 191 0.68 13.37 10.33
CA ALA A 191 1.84 12.50 10.29
C ALA A 191 2.94 13.01 11.23
N LEU A 192 3.60 12.10 11.95
CA LEU A 192 4.71 12.41 12.85
C LEU A 192 6.04 12.56 12.10
N GLU A 193 6.26 11.73 11.08
CA GLU A 193 7.46 11.74 10.25
C GLU A 193 7.05 11.79 8.77
N LYS A 194 7.70 12.67 7.98
CA LYS A 194 7.50 12.79 6.53
C LYS A 194 8.61 12.08 5.71
N GLY A 195 9.35 11.15 6.33
CA GLY A 195 10.57 10.52 5.77
C GLY A 195 10.39 9.12 5.15
N GLY A 196 11.42 8.65 4.45
CA GLY A 196 11.43 7.45 3.59
C GLY A 196 11.24 6.08 4.27
N SER A 197 11.17 6.02 5.60
CA SER A 197 10.83 4.81 6.39
C SER A 197 9.32 4.54 6.49
N GLY A 198 8.48 5.43 5.93
CA GLY A 198 7.02 5.37 6.03
C GLY A 198 6.48 6.36 7.05
N ALA A 199 5.36 7.02 6.72
CA ALA A 199 4.75 8.02 7.59
C ALA A 199 3.87 7.38 8.67
N ARG A 200 4.19 7.60 9.96
CA ARG A 200 3.32 7.23 11.09
C ARG A 200 2.21 8.25 11.27
N LEU A 201 0.95 7.80 11.22
CA LEU A 201 -0.23 8.65 11.41
C LEU A 201 -0.71 8.65 12.86
N VAL A 202 -1.09 9.83 13.35
CA VAL A 202 -1.75 10.04 14.64
C VAL A 202 -3.03 10.85 14.42
N CYS A 203 -4.17 10.29 14.82
CA CYS A 203 -5.46 10.96 14.87
C CYS A 203 -5.75 11.38 16.31
N PHE A 204 -5.72 12.68 16.56
CA PHE A 204 -6.18 13.27 17.80
C PHE A 204 -7.70 13.41 17.76
N PHE A 205 -8.39 13.10 18.86
CA PHE A 205 -9.84 13.18 18.91
C PHE A 205 -10.37 13.73 20.24
N GLN A 206 -11.60 14.23 20.19
CA GLN A 206 -12.38 14.64 21.36
C GLN A 206 -13.69 13.88 21.45
N ARG A 207 -14.16 13.68 22.68
CA ARG A 207 -15.48 13.14 22.99
C ARG A 207 -16.46 14.26 23.27
N ASP A 208 -17.69 14.07 22.84
CA ASP A 208 -18.81 14.85 23.32
C ASP A 208 -19.24 14.32 24.70
N ALA A 209 -19.19 15.17 25.72
CA ALA A 209 -19.59 14.85 27.07
C ALA A 209 -21.10 14.55 27.20
N ALA A 210 -21.92 14.99 26.23
CA ALA A 210 -23.36 14.77 26.21
C ALA A 210 -23.79 13.45 25.56
N ALA A 211 -22.85 12.66 25.04
CA ALA A 211 -23.15 11.42 24.31
C ALA A 211 -23.67 10.31 25.24
N VAL A 212 -24.78 9.68 24.85
CA VAL A 212 -25.45 8.61 25.61
C VAL A 212 -24.67 7.29 25.56
N ARG A 213 -23.92 7.05 24.47
CA ARG A 213 -23.07 5.86 24.28
C ARG A 213 -21.63 6.29 24.10
N GLY A 214 -20.73 5.59 24.80
CA GLY A 214 -19.29 5.74 24.62
C GLY A 214 -18.78 4.86 23.46
N PHE A 215 -17.72 5.32 22.81
CA PHE A 215 -16.89 4.54 21.89
C PHE A 215 -15.50 4.32 22.46
N THR A 216 -14.73 3.40 21.92
CA THR A 216 -13.32 3.18 22.24
C THR A 216 -12.46 3.59 21.04
N ALA A 217 -11.16 3.80 21.22
CA ALA A 217 -10.33 4.03 20.03
C ALA A 217 -10.12 2.75 19.19
N LEU A 218 -10.46 1.57 19.71
CA LEU A 218 -10.56 0.36 18.91
C LEU A 218 -11.72 0.47 17.89
N ASP A 219 -12.82 1.10 18.27
CA ASP A 219 -13.94 1.36 17.34
C ASP A 219 -13.51 2.31 16.20
N LEU A 220 -12.65 3.28 16.52
CA LEU A 220 -12.04 4.15 15.51
C LEU A 220 -11.07 3.39 14.59
N ASP A 221 -10.22 2.51 15.13
CA ASP A 221 -9.31 1.65 14.36
C ASP A 221 -10.08 0.72 13.40
N MET A 222 -11.13 0.07 13.89
CA MET A 222 -11.99 -0.78 13.07
C MET A 222 -12.67 0.00 11.95
N ALA A 223 -13.13 1.22 12.24
CA ALA A 223 -13.71 2.11 11.23
C ALA A 223 -12.69 2.46 10.12
N VAL A 224 -11.45 2.80 10.48
CA VAL A 224 -10.39 3.06 9.49
C VAL A 224 -10.11 1.82 8.65
N LYS A 225 -9.91 0.65 9.27
CA LYS A 225 -9.61 -0.60 8.55
C LYS A 225 -10.71 -1.06 7.61
N LYS A 226 -11.97 -0.74 7.92
CA LYS A 226 -13.11 -1.04 7.06
C LYS A 226 -13.15 -0.17 5.80
N HIS A 227 -12.64 1.06 5.89
CA HIS A 227 -12.81 2.07 4.85
C HIS A 227 -11.53 2.40 4.08
N PHE A 228 -10.37 2.18 4.66
CA PHE A 228 -9.05 2.43 4.07
C PHE A 228 -8.28 1.13 3.87
N SER A 229 -7.30 1.17 2.96
CA SER A 229 -6.40 0.04 2.72
C SER A 229 -5.64 -0.36 4.00
N SER A 230 -5.33 -1.65 4.15
CA SER A 230 -4.72 -2.23 5.35
C SER A 230 -3.34 -1.66 5.70
N PHE A 231 -2.64 -1.03 4.75
CA PHE A 231 -1.36 -0.37 4.99
C PHE A 231 -1.51 1.01 5.67
N ILE A 232 -2.74 1.54 5.80
CA ILE A 232 -3.02 2.77 6.54
C ILE A 232 -3.21 2.42 8.02
N SER A 233 -2.18 2.65 8.83
CA SER A 233 -2.22 2.49 10.28
C SER A 233 -2.30 3.85 10.98
N VAL A 234 -3.21 4.00 11.95
CA VAL A 234 -3.46 5.25 12.66
C VAL A 234 -3.44 5.01 14.17
N THR A 235 -2.60 5.78 14.88
CA THR A 235 -2.63 5.84 16.35
C THR A 235 -3.69 6.85 16.79
N PHE A 236 -4.55 6.50 17.74
CA PHE A 236 -5.60 7.39 18.24
C PHE A 236 -5.27 7.94 19.62
N VAL A 237 -5.38 9.26 19.78
CA VAL A 237 -5.04 9.96 21.01
C VAL A 237 -6.20 10.88 21.40
N GLU A 238 -6.77 10.66 22.58
CA GLU A 238 -7.77 11.58 23.11
C GLU A 238 -7.08 12.84 23.65
N VAL A 239 -7.61 14.01 23.30
CA VAL A 239 -7.11 15.30 23.79
C VAL A 239 -8.20 16.04 24.55
N PRO A 240 -7.88 16.77 25.63
CA PRO A 240 -8.87 17.52 26.39
C PRO A 240 -9.37 18.71 25.57
N SER A 241 -8.46 19.34 24.84
CA SER A 241 -8.72 20.47 23.96
C SER A 241 -7.75 20.48 22.79
N PHE A 242 -8.24 20.94 21.65
CA PHE A 242 -7.37 21.23 20.51
C PHE A 242 -6.66 22.57 20.74
N PRO A 243 -5.33 22.64 20.59
CA PRO A 243 -4.64 23.92 20.62
C PRO A 243 -5.08 24.75 19.41
N ILE A 244 -5.42 26.02 19.65
CA ILE A 244 -5.87 26.93 18.60
C ILE A 244 -4.80 28.01 18.37
N GLN A 245 -4.50 28.31 17.12
CA GLN A 245 -3.65 29.43 16.74
C GLN A 245 -4.35 30.76 17.04
N ALA A 246 -3.72 31.63 17.82
CA ALA A 246 -4.32 32.86 18.33
C ALA A 246 -4.80 33.83 17.23
N GLN A 247 -4.16 33.81 16.06
CA GLN A 247 -4.44 34.75 14.97
C GLN A 247 -5.46 34.21 13.95
N SER A 248 -5.43 32.90 13.65
CA SER A 248 -6.24 32.30 12.59
C SER A 248 -7.49 31.58 13.12
N GLY A 249 -7.53 31.27 14.42
CA GLY A 249 -8.57 30.41 15.00
C GLY A 249 -8.50 28.95 14.56
N LYS A 250 -7.50 28.55 13.75
CA LYS A 250 -7.31 27.18 13.27
C LYS A 250 -6.62 26.32 14.33
N ILE A 251 -6.82 25.00 14.24
CA ILE A 251 -6.12 24.04 15.09
C ILE A 251 -4.62 24.08 14.78
N ASP A 252 -3.80 24.23 15.81
CA ASP A 252 -2.35 24.27 15.74
C ASP A 252 -1.78 22.84 15.65
N LYS A 253 -1.73 22.31 14.43
CA LYS A 253 -1.15 20.98 14.13
C LYS A 253 0.33 20.87 14.52
N VAL A 254 1.07 21.98 14.51
CA VAL A 254 2.50 22.00 14.87
C VAL A 254 2.66 21.81 16.38
N LYS A 255 1.86 22.53 17.17
CA LYS A 255 1.79 22.34 18.61
C LYS A 255 1.34 20.93 18.99
N LEU A 256 0.30 20.39 18.35
CA LEU A 256 -0.13 19.00 18.56
C LEU A 256 1.00 17.99 18.33
N ARG A 257 1.72 18.11 17.22
CA ARG A 257 2.87 17.24 16.91
C ARG A 257 3.93 17.31 18.01
N ARG A 258 4.31 18.53 18.41
CA ARG A 258 5.32 18.77 19.44
C ARG A 258 4.89 18.20 20.79
N ASP A 259 3.65 18.46 21.21
CA ASP A 259 3.11 18.01 22.49
C ASP A 259 3.05 16.47 22.53
N PHE A 260 2.68 15.82 21.41
CA PHE A 260 2.73 14.36 21.31
C PHE A 260 4.15 13.80 21.41
N GLN A 261 5.11 14.38 20.68
CA GLN A 261 6.52 13.95 20.74
C GLN A 261 7.16 14.15 22.12
N GLN A 262 6.72 15.16 22.86
CA GLN A 262 7.16 15.45 24.23
C GLN A 262 6.43 14.61 25.28
N GLY A 263 5.52 13.73 24.88
CA GLY A 263 4.77 12.88 25.80
C GLY A 263 3.75 13.63 26.63
N VAL A 264 3.29 14.82 26.22
CA VAL A 264 2.26 15.59 26.96
C VAL A 264 0.97 14.78 27.13
N PHE A 265 0.68 13.90 26.19
CA PHE A 265 -0.47 13.00 26.21
C PHE A 265 -0.12 11.61 26.77
N SER A 266 1.02 11.40 27.42
CA SER A 266 1.43 10.09 27.96
C SER A 266 0.46 9.53 28.98
N ASP A 267 -0.15 10.41 29.77
CA ASP A 267 -1.14 10.07 30.79
C ASP A 267 -2.54 9.86 30.18
N MET A 268 -2.75 10.43 28.98
CA MET A 268 -3.96 10.27 28.17
C MET A 268 -3.77 9.04 27.29
N LYS A 269 -3.96 7.90 27.94
CA LYS A 269 -3.85 6.55 27.38
C LYS A 269 -4.22 6.51 25.88
N PRO A 270 -3.25 6.26 24.97
CA PRO A 270 -3.59 5.68 23.68
C PRO A 270 -4.42 4.43 23.98
N ALA A 271 -5.59 4.26 23.37
CA ALA A 271 -6.65 3.39 23.93
C ALA A 271 -6.36 1.88 24.02
N HIS A 272 -5.12 1.44 23.87
CA HIS A 272 -4.70 0.06 24.02
C HIS A 272 -4.06 -0.21 25.41
N THR A 273 -3.76 0.83 26.22
CA THR A 273 -3.15 0.71 27.55
C THR A 273 -4.17 0.60 28.70
N ASN A 274 -5.14 -0.32 28.59
CA ASN A 274 -6.08 -0.64 29.69
C ASN A 274 -5.74 -1.94 30.43
N GLY A 275 -4.45 -2.31 30.51
CA GLY A 275 -3.96 -3.23 31.54
C GLY A 275 -3.42 -2.45 32.74
N LYS A 276 -3.59 -2.95 33.96
CA LYS A 276 -2.83 -2.48 35.14
C LYS A 276 -1.36 -2.39 34.76
N GLN A 277 -0.64 -1.38 35.29
CA GLN A 277 0.82 -1.44 35.37
C GLN A 277 1.15 -2.79 36.03
N SER A 278 1.55 -3.77 35.23
CA SER A 278 2.29 -4.89 35.78
C SER A 278 3.66 -4.30 36.00
N GLU A 279 3.98 -3.96 37.25
CA GLU A 279 5.36 -3.94 37.70
C GLU A 279 5.91 -5.32 37.34
N CYS A 280 6.53 -5.43 36.17
CA CYS A 280 7.12 -6.69 35.76
C CYS A 280 8.44 -6.76 36.51
N GLU A 281 8.40 -7.41 37.67
CA GLU A 281 9.55 -8.01 38.30
C GLU A 281 10.35 -8.75 37.22
N ASP A 282 11.66 -8.57 37.27
CA ASP A 282 12.66 -9.19 36.42
C ASP A 282 12.52 -10.73 36.46
N THR A 283 11.67 -11.28 35.57
CA THR A 283 11.38 -12.72 35.55
C THR A 283 11.79 -13.31 34.21
N SER A 284 12.92 -14.02 34.23
CA SER A 284 13.53 -14.85 33.18
C SER A 284 14.18 -14.10 31.99
N GLY A 285 15.43 -14.46 31.68
CA GLY A 285 16.18 -13.92 30.54
C GLY A 285 15.54 -14.21 29.17
N GLU A 286 14.65 -15.20 29.07
CA GLU A 286 13.94 -15.57 27.82
C GLU A 286 12.93 -14.51 27.40
N ARG A 287 12.09 -14.01 28.33
CA ARG A 287 11.13 -12.93 28.05
C ARG A 287 11.85 -11.65 27.58
N SER A 288 12.96 -11.31 28.25
CA SER A 288 13.78 -10.14 27.91
C SER A 288 14.48 -10.30 26.55
N LEU A 289 14.99 -11.50 26.23
CA LEU A 289 15.56 -11.83 24.93
C LEU A 289 14.54 -11.66 23.80
N ILE A 290 13.34 -12.23 23.95
CA ILE A 290 12.26 -12.12 22.97
C ILE A 290 11.85 -10.65 22.81
N ARG A 291 11.64 -9.92 23.92
CA ARG A 291 11.34 -8.48 23.85
C ARG A 291 12.43 -7.70 23.12
N GLY A 292 13.70 -8.05 23.30
CA GLY A 292 14.82 -7.46 22.58
C GLY A 292 14.73 -7.66 21.06
N LEU A 293 14.24 -8.80 20.59
CA LEU A 293 13.98 -9.05 19.17
C LEU A 293 12.85 -8.18 18.63
N PHE A 294 11.77 -8.03 19.41
CA PHE A 294 10.70 -7.10 19.06
C PHE A 294 11.24 -5.66 18.95
N ALA A 295 11.95 -5.18 19.97
CA ALA A 295 12.55 -3.84 19.97
C ALA A 295 13.45 -3.60 18.75
N LYS A 296 14.31 -4.57 18.41
CA LYS A 296 15.21 -4.52 17.25
C LYS A 296 14.44 -4.35 15.94
N HIS A 297 13.43 -5.19 15.70
CA HIS A 297 12.69 -5.18 14.43
C HIS A 297 11.69 -4.03 14.33
N LEU A 298 11.22 -3.51 15.47
CA LEU A 298 10.40 -2.31 15.55
C LEU A 298 11.23 -1.00 15.47
N GLY A 299 12.56 -1.10 15.32
CA GLY A 299 13.44 0.06 15.19
C GLY A 299 13.54 0.92 16.46
N LEU A 300 13.25 0.34 17.63
CA LEU A 300 13.36 1.06 18.91
C LEU A 300 14.83 1.25 19.29
N SER A 301 15.17 2.46 19.74
CA SER A 301 16.53 2.80 20.17
C SER A 301 17.00 1.94 21.35
N ASP A 302 18.31 1.78 21.51
CA ASP A 302 18.88 1.10 22.68
C ASP A 302 18.45 1.76 24.00
N ALA A 303 18.28 3.08 24.02
CA ALA A 303 17.76 3.80 25.18
C ALA A 303 16.30 3.45 25.51
N ALA A 304 15.46 3.21 24.49
CA ALA A 304 14.08 2.75 24.67
C ALA A 304 14.04 1.30 25.14
N ARG A 305 14.88 0.43 24.56
CA ARG A 305 15.05 -0.97 24.99
C ARG A 305 15.48 -1.08 26.45
N MET A 306 16.44 -0.24 26.89
CA MET A 306 16.90 -0.20 28.29
C MET A 306 15.84 0.32 29.27
N LYS A 307 14.81 1.03 28.78
CA LYS A 307 13.63 1.45 29.56
C LYS A 307 12.49 0.42 29.55
N GLY A 308 12.70 -0.75 28.96
CA GLY A 308 11.70 -1.82 28.90
C GLY A 308 10.71 -1.70 27.74
N GLU A 309 11.04 -0.94 26.69
CA GLU A 309 10.21 -0.84 25.48
C GLU A 309 10.59 -1.93 24.44
N PRO A 310 9.63 -2.53 23.72
CA PRO A 310 8.19 -2.26 23.82
C PRO A 310 7.59 -2.85 25.11
N ARG A 311 6.63 -2.14 25.69
CA ARG A 311 5.97 -2.48 26.96
C ARG A 311 4.95 -3.59 26.76
N ASP A 312 4.58 -4.28 27.83
CA ASP A 312 3.62 -5.39 27.74
C ASP A 312 2.23 -5.00 27.24
N ASP A 313 1.83 -3.76 27.48
CA ASP A 313 0.56 -3.19 27.05
C ASP A 313 0.61 -2.57 25.65
N ASP A 314 1.78 -2.49 25.03
CA ASP A 314 1.91 -2.01 23.66
C ASP A 314 1.27 -3.02 22.69
N ASP A 315 0.50 -2.54 21.71
CA ASP A 315 0.02 -3.35 20.59
C ASP A 315 1.10 -3.39 19.51
N PHE A 316 1.53 -4.60 19.15
CA PHE A 316 2.58 -4.85 18.16
C PHE A 316 2.41 -4.04 16.87
N PHE A 317 1.18 -3.95 16.34
CA PHE A 317 0.93 -3.26 15.07
C PHE A 317 0.85 -1.74 15.21
N LEU A 318 0.60 -1.23 16.42
CA LEU A 318 0.46 0.21 16.67
C LEU A 318 1.78 0.90 16.98
N ILE A 319 2.75 0.13 17.49
CA ILE A 319 4.11 0.61 17.73
C ILE A 319 5.00 0.48 16.48
N GLY A 320 4.41 0.25 15.31
CA GLY A 320 5.11 0.20 14.03
C GLY A 320 5.38 -1.21 13.51
N GLY A 321 4.85 -2.26 14.16
CA GLY A 321 4.89 -3.61 13.61
C GLY A 321 3.95 -3.76 12.43
N ASP A 322 4.38 -4.48 11.41
CA ASP A 322 3.58 -4.89 10.27
C ASP A 322 3.77 -6.39 10.00
N SER A 323 3.24 -6.87 8.87
CA SER A 323 3.33 -8.29 8.52
C SER A 323 4.75 -8.73 8.21
N ILE A 324 5.62 -7.86 7.66
CA ILE A 324 7.05 -8.17 7.49
C ILE A 324 7.77 -8.17 8.82
N THR A 325 7.56 -7.17 9.66
CA THR A 325 8.16 -7.06 10.98
C THR A 325 7.78 -8.27 11.83
N ALA A 326 6.51 -8.68 11.78
CA ALA A 326 6.05 -9.92 12.39
C ALA A 326 6.77 -11.13 11.77
N ALA A 327 6.86 -11.23 10.44
CA ALA A 327 7.54 -12.34 9.78
C ALA A 327 9.03 -12.43 10.14
N LEU A 328 9.71 -11.29 10.30
CA LEU A 328 11.11 -11.17 10.72
C LEU A 328 11.28 -11.58 12.18
N ILE A 329 10.41 -11.11 13.08
CA ILE A 329 10.42 -11.51 14.49
C ILE A 329 10.13 -13.00 14.64
N VAL A 330 9.11 -13.52 13.96
CA VAL A 330 8.80 -14.97 13.93
C VAL A 330 10.05 -15.73 13.46
N SER A 331 10.83 -15.19 12.52
CA SER A 331 12.02 -15.86 11.97
C SER A 331 13.12 -15.98 13.02
N ASP A 332 13.43 -14.87 13.69
CA ASP A 332 14.43 -14.85 14.76
C ASP A 332 14.00 -15.74 15.95
N LEU A 333 12.71 -15.76 16.27
CA LEU A 333 12.16 -16.63 17.34
C LEU A 333 12.22 -18.12 16.98
N ARG A 334 11.96 -18.50 15.73
CA ARG A 334 12.14 -19.90 15.29
C ARG A 334 13.61 -20.32 15.27
N HIS A 335 14.54 -19.40 14.98
CA HIS A 335 15.98 -19.68 15.13
C HIS A 335 16.37 -19.98 16.59
N LEU A 336 15.65 -19.42 17.55
CA LEU A 336 15.77 -19.74 18.98
C LEU A 336 15.03 -21.02 19.38
N GLY A 337 14.40 -21.74 18.43
CA GLY A 337 13.70 -22.99 18.67
C GLY A 337 12.24 -22.85 19.10
N LEU A 338 11.67 -21.64 19.05
CA LEU A 338 10.27 -21.39 19.43
C LEU A 338 9.30 -21.73 18.29
N GLN A 339 8.20 -22.41 18.59
CA GLN A 339 7.14 -22.71 17.62
C GLN A 339 6.14 -21.54 17.54
N VAL A 340 6.48 -20.54 16.73
CA VAL A 340 5.66 -19.34 16.51
C VAL A 340 5.22 -19.22 15.06
N ASN A 341 4.08 -18.59 14.76
CA ASN A 341 3.68 -18.25 13.39
C ASN A 341 3.02 -16.85 13.36
N LEU A 342 2.70 -16.34 12.16
CA LEU A 342 2.03 -15.04 12.02
C LEU A 342 0.65 -14.98 12.69
N THR A 343 -0.06 -16.11 12.85
CA THR A 343 -1.36 -16.09 13.53
C THR A 343 -1.22 -15.73 15.01
N HIS A 344 -0.07 -15.99 15.64
CA HIS A 344 0.18 -15.55 17.02
C HIS A 344 0.13 -14.03 17.15
N PHE A 345 0.64 -13.29 16.16
CA PHE A 345 0.64 -11.81 16.11
C PHE A 345 -0.76 -11.26 15.86
N VAL A 346 -1.55 -11.95 15.04
CA VAL A 346 -2.96 -11.57 14.79
C VAL A 346 -3.84 -11.89 16.00
N GLN A 347 -3.58 -13.00 16.70
CA GLN A 347 -4.37 -13.48 17.83
C GLN A 347 -4.02 -12.78 19.14
N ASN A 348 -2.74 -12.44 19.34
CA ASN A 348 -2.23 -11.78 20.54
C ASN A 348 -1.62 -10.47 20.06
N ARG A 349 -2.35 -9.37 20.22
CA ARG A 349 -1.91 -8.07 19.70
C ARG A 349 -1.00 -7.35 20.68
N ARG A 350 -1.16 -7.61 21.98
CA ARG A 350 -0.32 -7.01 23.01
C ARG A 350 1.02 -7.72 23.09
N ILE A 351 2.08 -6.95 23.25
CA ILE A 351 3.45 -7.46 23.40
C ILE A 351 3.54 -8.40 24.61
N GLY A 352 2.87 -8.10 25.72
CA GLY A 352 2.87 -8.95 26.91
C GLY A 352 2.21 -10.31 26.66
N GLU A 353 1.06 -10.33 25.98
CA GLU A 353 0.35 -11.56 25.61
C GLU A 353 1.14 -12.38 24.58
N LEU A 354 1.79 -11.71 23.63
CA LEU A 354 2.71 -12.36 22.70
C LEU A 354 3.86 -13.01 23.45
N LEU A 355 4.50 -12.28 24.35
CA LEU A 355 5.60 -12.81 25.15
C LEU A 355 5.14 -13.99 26.02
N ASP A 356 3.97 -13.90 26.64
CA ASP A 356 3.39 -14.99 27.45
C ASP A 356 3.09 -16.22 26.59
N ALA A 357 2.45 -16.05 25.44
CA ALA A 357 2.13 -17.14 24.52
C ALA A 357 3.40 -17.81 23.97
N LEU A 358 4.43 -17.02 23.67
CA LEU A 358 5.71 -17.51 23.17
C LEU A 358 6.52 -18.25 24.24
N CYS A 359 6.48 -17.77 25.49
CA CYS A 359 7.11 -18.45 26.63
C CYS A 359 6.35 -19.70 27.08
N SER A 360 5.02 -19.76 26.89
CA SER A 360 4.18 -20.88 27.38
C SER A 360 4.13 -22.09 26.45
N ASN A 361 4.40 -21.93 25.15
CA ASN A 361 4.26 -22.99 24.13
C ASN A 361 5.48 -23.94 24.04
N ARG A 362 5.90 -24.55 25.15
CA ARG A 362 6.83 -25.70 25.13
C ARG A 362 6.07 -27.02 25.28
N ASN A 363 5.92 -27.77 24.20
CA ASN A 363 5.83 -29.22 24.28
C ASN A 363 7.22 -29.82 24.03
N LEU A 364 7.85 -30.37 25.06
CA LEU A 364 9.07 -31.17 24.93
C LEU A 364 8.77 -32.44 24.13
N SER A 365 9.29 -32.52 22.91
CA SER A 365 9.69 -33.80 22.32
C SER A 365 11.03 -33.64 21.59
N SER A 366 12.04 -34.23 22.23
CA SER A 366 13.32 -34.75 21.73
C SER A 366 13.96 -34.16 20.48
N GLN A 367 15.15 -33.56 20.71
CA GLN A 367 16.30 -33.46 19.80
C GLN A 367 16.02 -33.06 18.34
N ALA A 368 16.05 -31.76 18.06
CA ALA A 368 16.59 -31.32 16.78
C ALA A 368 18.13 -31.25 16.92
N PRO A 369 18.90 -31.93 16.03
CA PRO A 369 20.35 -31.86 16.03
C PRO A 369 20.79 -30.43 15.76
N PHE A 370 21.98 -30.05 16.25
CA PHE A 370 22.71 -28.81 15.96
C PHE A 370 22.09 -28.02 14.80
N SER A 371 21.47 -26.87 15.08
CA SER A 371 20.90 -26.00 14.06
C SER A 371 22.00 -25.61 13.07
N ILE A 372 22.08 -26.34 11.94
CA ILE A 372 23.04 -26.04 10.90
C ILE A 372 22.51 -24.78 10.22
N LYS A 373 23.22 -23.66 10.41
CA LYS A 373 22.94 -22.37 9.79
C LYS A 373 22.72 -22.55 8.28
N ARG A 374 21.48 -22.38 7.82
CA ARG A 374 21.12 -22.35 6.40
C ARG A 374 21.09 -20.89 5.95
N ASN A 375 21.86 -20.56 4.93
CA ASN A 375 21.93 -19.23 4.34
C ASN A 375 21.00 -19.17 3.13
N LEU A 376 20.27 -18.07 3.01
CA LEU A 376 19.43 -17.75 1.86
C LEU A 376 20.33 -17.43 0.65
N PHE A 377 19.96 -17.89 -0.53
CA PHE A 377 20.64 -17.54 -1.79
C PHE A 377 19.64 -17.21 -2.89
N ILE A 378 20.10 -16.43 -3.88
CA ILE A 378 19.39 -16.17 -5.13
C ILE A 378 20.41 -16.04 -6.26
N HIS A 379 20.14 -16.69 -7.40
CA HIS A 379 21.01 -16.70 -8.57
C HIS A 379 20.19 -16.48 -9.84
N GLU A 380 20.73 -15.65 -10.74
CA GLU A 380 20.19 -15.44 -12.07
C GLU A 380 20.54 -16.63 -12.98
N TYR A 381 19.57 -17.17 -13.70
CA TYR A 381 19.75 -18.17 -14.74
C TYR A 381 19.33 -17.62 -16.11
N GLN A 382 20.25 -17.75 -17.05
CA GLN A 382 20.10 -17.39 -18.45
C GLN A 382 20.28 -18.67 -19.29
N PRO A 383 19.23 -19.15 -19.98
CA PRO A 383 19.29 -20.37 -20.78
C PRO A 383 20.45 -20.35 -21.79
N GLY A 384 21.29 -21.39 -21.75
CA GLY A 384 22.45 -21.55 -22.64
C GLY A 384 23.63 -20.58 -22.40
N LYS A 385 23.54 -19.68 -21.41
CA LYS A 385 24.59 -18.73 -21.02
C LYS A 385 25.16 -19.01 -19.63
N THR A 386 24.30 -19.32 -18.65
CA THR A 386 24.75 -19.66 -17.28
C THR A 386 25.61 -20.93 -17.28
N PHE A 387 25.27 -21.87 -18.14
CA PHE A 387 26.07 -23.05 -18.44
C PHE A 387 26.24 -23.15 -19.95
N ALA A 388 27.31 -23.83 -20.41
CA ALA A 388 27.51 -24.06 -21.82
C ALA A 388 26.28 -24.79 -22.41
N THR A 389 25.84 -24.32 -23.59
CA THR A 389 24.74 -24.94 -24.33
C THR A 389 25.11 -26.41 -24.63
N ASN A 390 24.22 -27.34 -24.28
CA ASN A 390 24.41 -28.81 -24.32
C ASN A 390 25.24 -29.44 -23.17
N SER A 391 25.46 -28.75 -22.06
CA SER A 391 26.01 -29.39 -20.85
C SER A 391 24.95 -30.14 -20.05
N ASP A 392 25.35 -31.22 -19.36
CA ASP A 392 24.49 -31.96 -18.42
C ASP A 392 23.98 -31.04 -17.29
N LEU A 393 24.74 -30.01 -16.91
CA LEU A 393 24.36 -29.02 -15.90
C LEU A 393 23.20 -28.13 -16.36
N ASP A 394 23.18 -27.73 -17.63
CA ASP A 394 22.08 -26.94 -18.19
C ASP A 394 20.78 -27.77 -18.24
N ALA A 395 20.89 -29.05 -18.57
CA ALA A 395 19.77 -29.99 -18.49
C ALA A 395 19.26 -30.16 -17.06
N LEU A 396 20.17 -30.40 -16.11
CA LEU A 396 19.83 -30.53 -14.69
C LEU A 396 19.18 -29.26 -14.12
N CYS A 397 19.65 -28.08 -14.51
CA CYS A 397 19.06 -26.82 -14.08
C CYS A 397 17.64 -26.66 -14.61
N ARG A 398 17.38 -26.98 -15.88
CA ARG A 398 16.03 -26.98 -16.45
C ARG A 398 15.12 -27.96 -15.71
N ASP A 399 15.59 -29.17 -15.44
CA ASP A 399 14.82 -30.19 -14.73
C ASP A 399 14.47 -29.75 -13.30
N THR A 400 15.41 -29.11 -12.60
CA THR A 400 15.18 -28.50 -11.29
C THR A 400 14.12 -27.39 -11.36
N ILE A 401 14.20 -26.50 -12.33
CA ILE A 401 13.21 -25.43 -12.54
C ILE A 401 11.81 -26.01 -12.77
N VAL A 402 11.70 -26.98 -13.69
CA VAL A 402 10.45 -27.66 -14.00
C VAL A 402 9.89 -28.32 -12.74
N LYS A 403 10.71 -29.06 -12.00
CA LYS A 403 10.30 -29.72 -10.77
C LYS A 403 9.75 -28.72 -9.74
N VAL A 404 10.49 -27.64 -9.45
CA VAL A 404 10.09 -26.65 -8.43
C VAL A 404 8.77 -25.98 -8.79
N VAL A 405 8.65 -25.51 -10.03
CA VAL A 405 7.44 -24.79 -10.48
C VAL A 405 6.25 -25.74 -10.49
N VAL A 406 6.36 -26.90 -11.13
CA VAL A 406 5.25 -27.85 -11.29
C VAL A 406 4.78 -28.38 -9.94
N GLU A 407 5.69 -28.79 -9.05
CA GLU A 407 5.31 -29.29 -7.72
C GLU A 407 4.64 -28.19 -6.88
N SER A 408 5.13 -26.95 -6.95
CA SER A 408 4.52 -25.81 -6.25
C SER A 408 3.12 -25.52 -6.75
N TYR A 409 2.93 -25.47 -8.08
CA TYR A 409 1.66 -25.11 -8.72
C TYR A 409 0.59 -26.17 -8.51
N MET A 410 0.92 -27.45 -8.75
CA MET A 410 0.00 -28.57 -8.51
C MET A 410 -0.51 -28.60 -7.07
N LYS A 411 0.35 -28.22 -6.11
CA LYS A 411 0.00 -28.28 -4.69
C LYS A 411 -0.77 -27.07 -4.19
N ALA A 412 -0.56 -25.87 -4.72
CA ALA A 412 -1.15 -24.67 -4.12
C ALA A 412 -1.42 -23.48 -5.03
N ASP A 413 -1.17 -23.54 -6.33
CA ASP A 413 -1.58 -22.45 -7.20
C ASP A 413 -3.10 -22.49 -7.42
N ALA A 414 -3.77 -21.38 -7.11
CA ALA A 414 -5.22 -21.33 -7.07
C ALA A 414 -5.87 -21.44 -8.46
N ILE A 415 -5.22 -20.91 -9.50
CA ILE A 415 -5.70 -20.99 -10.89
C ILE A 415 -5.49 -22.40 -11.44
N THR A 416 -4.33 -23.00 -11.18
CA THR A 416 -4.00 -24.39 -11.52
C THR A 416 -5.02 -25.36 -10.93
N GLN A 417 -5.37 -25.20 -9.65
CA GLN A 417 -6.39 -26.00 -8.98
C GLN A 417 -7.80 -25.73 -9.53
N LEU A 418 -8.11 -24.47 -9.86
CA LEU A 418 -9.43 -24.09 -10.37
C LEU A 418 -9.71 -24.68 -11.75
N LEU A 419 -8.71 -24.70 -12.62
CA LEU A 419 -8.83 -25.23 -13.98
C LEU A 419 -8.52 -26.72 -14.07
N ASP A 420 -8.02 -27.34 -13.00
CA ASP A 420 -7.53 -28.73 -12.99
C ASP A 420 -6.51 -28.97 -14.12
N LEU A 421 -5.45 -28.16 -14.14
CA LEU A 421 -4.38 -28.30 -15.13
C LEU A 421 -3.56 -29.56 -14.86
N SER A 422 -3.23 -30.28 -15.93
CA SER A 422 -2.40 -31.47 -15.80
C SER A 422 -0.93 -31.12 -15.54
N GLU A 423 -0.23 -32.02 -14.83
CA GLU A 423 1.22 -31.94 -14.65
C GLU A 423 1.96 -31.85 -16.00
N THR A 424 1.49 -32.59 -17.01
CA THR A 424 2.04 -32.58 -18.37
C THR A 424 1.90 -31.20 -19.02
N THR A 425 0.75 -30.55 -18.87
CA THR A 425 0.51 -29.19 -19.39
C THR A 425 1.45 -28.20 -18.70
N LEU A 426 1.55 -28.22 -17.37
CA LEU A 426 2.45 -27.34 -16.63
C LEU A 426 3.92 -27.54 -17.03
N LYS A 427 4.38 -28.77 -17.22
CA LYS A 427 5.74 -29.05 -17.73
C LYS A 427 5.98 -28.40 -19.09
N LYS A 428 5.02 -28.53 -20.03
CA LYS A 428 5.10 -27.88 -21.35
C LYS A 428 5.12 -26.36 -21.23
N VAL A 429 4.33 -25.77 -20.32
CA VAL A 429 4.33 -24.31 -20.07
C VAL A 429 5.70 -23.85 -19.60
N VAL A 430 6.28 -24.48 -18.57
CA VAL A 430 7.58 -24.08 -18.00
C VAL A 430 8.69 -24.21 -19.03
N LEU A 431 8.76 -25.34 -19.75
CA LEU A 431 9.75 -25.54 -20.82
C LEU A 431 9.54 -24.56 -21.99
N GLY A 432 8.30 -24.28 -22.36
CA GLY A 432 7.97 -23.29 -23.39
C GLY A 432 8.43 -21.88 -23.01
N ARG A 433 8.21 -21.44 -21.76
CA ARG A 433 8.72 -20.14 -21.28
C ARG A 433 10.25 -20.10 -21.27
N LEU A 434 10.92 -21.18 -20.85
CA LEU A 434 12.39 -21.28 -20.94
C LEU A 434 12.89 -21.17 -22.39
N CYS A 435 12.19 -21.79 -23.34
CA CYS A 435 12.53 -21.68 -24.76
C CYS A 435 12.33 -20.26 -25.30
N GLN A 436 11.25 -19.57 -24.90
CA GLN A 436 10.97 -18.21 -25.36
C GLN A 436 12.05 -17.20 -24.93
N LEU A 437 12.75 -17.43 -23.81
CA LEU A 437 13.89 -16.59 -23.37
C LEU A 437 15.07 -16.58 -24.36
N LYS A 438 15.13 -17.51 -25.33
CA LYS A 438 16.12 -17.46 -26.42
C LYS A 438 15.83 -16.34 -27.42
N THR A 439 14.58 -15.91 -27.51
CA THR A 439 14.08 -14.97 -28.53
C THR A 439 13.63 -13.66 -27.91
N PHE A 440 13.02 -13.71 -26.71
CA PHE A 440 12.43 -12.56 -26.04
C PHE A 440 13.20 -12.19 -24.77
N PRO A 441 13.37 -10.90 -24.47
CA PRO A 441 13.99 -10.45 -23.23
C PRO A 441 13.25 -10.96 -21.99
N GLY A 442 14.01 -11.50 -21.05
CA GLY A 442 13.50 -12.01 -19.80
C GLY A 442 14.60 -12.64 -18.95
N MET A 443 14.23 -13.08 -17.76
CA MET A 443 15.15 -13.60 -16.76
C MET A 443 14.48 -14.68 -15.91
N VAL A 444 15.30 -15.58 -15.36
CA VAL A 444 14.85 -16.58 -14.38
C VAL A 444 15.70 -16.44 -13.14
N TYR A 445 15.05 -16.40 -11.98
CA TYR A 445 15.72 -16.45 -10.68
C TYR A 445 15.50 -17.80 -10.02
N LEU A 446 16.57 -18.40 -9.50
CA LEU A 446 16.51 -19.56 -8.63
C LEU A 446 16.95 -19.15 -7.23
N ALA A 447 16.13 -19.48 -6.23
CA ALA A 447 16.41 -19.18 -4.84
C ALA A 447 16.20 -20.39 -3.94
N GLY A 448 16.83 -20.38 -2.77
CA GLY A 448 16.71 -21.46 -1.81
C GLY A 448 17.50 -21.22 -0.53
N PHE A 449 17.61 -22.27 0.27
CA PHE A 449 18.36 -22.26 1.53
C PHE A 449 19.47 -23.29 1.45
N THR A 450 20.72 -22.87 1.62
CA THR A 450 21.88 -23.75 1.55
C THR A 450 22.71 -23.73 2.83
N GLN A 451 23.36 -24.83 3.14
CA GLN A 451 24.44 -24.87 4.15
C GLN A 451 25.81 -24.64 3.53
N LYS A 452 25.87 -24.61 2.20
CA LYS A 452 27.08 -24.32 1.41
C LYS A 452 27.29 -22.80 1.35
N ASN A 453 28.32 -22.37 0.62
CA ASN A 453 28.52 -20.95 0.33
C ASN A 453 27.34 -20.42 -0.52
N PRO A 454 26.50 -19.50 -0.01
CA PRO A 454 25.35 -18.96 -0.76
C PRO A 454 25.79 -18.15 -2.00
N ASP A 455 26.99 -17.56 -1.95
CA ASP A 455 27.60 -16.82 -3.06
C ASP A 455 28.41 -17.73 -4.00
N GLY A 456 28.36 -19.05 -3.79
CA GLY A 456 29.03 -20.04 -4.62
C GLY A 456 28.37 -20.23 -5.99
N PRO A 457 29.01 -20.97 -6.91
CA PRO A 457 28.45 -21.21 -8.24
C PRO A 457 27.14 -22.00 -8.15
N LEU A 458 26.17 -21.63 -9.00
CA LEU A 458 24.82 -22.21 -9.03
C LEU A 458 24.84 -23.75 -9.13
N GLU A 459 25.80 -24.35 -9.85
CA GLU A 459 25.97 -25.80 -9.99
C GLU A 459 25.97 -26.54 -8.63
N ARG A 460 26.55 -25.93 -7.58
CA ARG A 460 26.64 -26.51 -6.23
C ARG A 460 25.38 -26.30 -5.41
N LEU A 461 24.53 -25.37 -5.83
CA LEU A 461 23.32 -24.94 -5.15
C LEU A 461 22.04 -25.52 -5.77
N LEU A 462 22.12 -26.15 -6.96
CA LEU A 462 20.95 -26.70 -7.67
C LEU A 462 20.08 -27.63 -6.81
N SER A 463 20.70 -28.46 -5.94
CA SER A 463 19.97 -29.35 -5.02
C SER A 463 19.16 -28.62 -3.95
N ASP A 464 19.53 -27.38 -3.66
CA ASP A 464 19.02 -26.56 -2.56
C ASP A 464 18.01 -25.52 -3.06
N VAL A 465 17.79 -25.45 -4.38
CA VAL A 465 16.79 -24.58 -5.01
C VAL A 465 15.39 -25.03 -4.60
N SER A 466 14.62 -24.09 -4.06
CA SER A 466 13.26 -24.33 -3.60
C SER A 466 12.26 -23.26 -4.04
N ALA A 467 12.72 -22.22 -4.75
CA ALA A 467 11.86 -21.22 -5.34
C ALA A 467 12.39 -20.75 -6.71
N VAL A 468 11.46 -20.44 -7.62
CA VAL A 468 11.77 -19.98 -8.98
C VAL A 468 10.80 -18.89 -9.39
N THR A 469 11.33 -17.82 -9.98
CA THR A 469 10.54 -16.74 -10.61
C THR A 469 11.00 -16.47 -12.04
N PHE A 470 10.02 -16.32 -12.94
CA PHE A 470 10.20 -15.95 -14.34
C PHE A 470 9.75 -14.51 -14.57
N LEU A 471 10.61 -13.74 -15.22
CA LEU A 471 10.34 -12.38 -15.67
C LEU A 471 10.45 -12.33 -17.18
N MET A 472 9.46 -11.75 -17.84
CA MET A 472 9.48 -11.55 -19.29
C MET A 472 8.88 -10.18 -19.64
N GLU A 473 9.31 -9.61 -20.75
CA GLU A 473 8.73 -8.37 -21.28
C GLU A 473 7.24 -8.54 -21.64
N SER A 474 6.47 -7.46 -21.52
CA SER A 474 5.08 -7.45 -21.95
C SER A 474 4.95 -7.70 -23.46
N GLY A 475 3.90 -8.41 -23.89
CA GLY A 475 3.65 -8.71 -25.30
C GLY A 475 4.34 -9.97 -25.83
N VAL A 476 4.99 -10.77 -24.97
CA VAL A 476 5.46 -12.11 -25.35
C VAL A 476 4.24 -12.98 -25.71
N PRO A 477 4.23 -13.64 -26.89
CA PRO A 477 3.08 -14.42 -27.33
C PRO A 477 2.88 -15.69 -26.48
N SER A 478 1.68 -16.27 -26.61
CA SER A 478 1.40 -17.60 -26.08
C SER A 478 2.33 -18.66 -26.68
N ILE A 479 2.50 -19.77 -25.97
CA ILE A 479 3.38 -20.87 -26.40
C ILE A 479 2.64 -21.64 -27.50
N PRO A 480 3.22 -21.76 -28.72
CA PRO A 480 2.50 -22.27 -29.89
C PRO A 480 2.14 -23.77 -29.81
N ASP A 481 2.93 -24.58 -29.10
CA ASP A 481 2.83 -26.05 -29.13
C ASP A 481 2.15 -26.66 -27.88
N ILE A 482 1.26 -25.91 -27.22
CA ILE A 482 0.49 -26.41 -26.06
C ILE A 482 -0.94 -26.71 -26.48
N ASP A 483 -1.18 -27.98 -26.80
CA ASP A 483 -2.51 -28.53 -27.11
C ASP A 483 -3.31 -28.82 -25.82
N ASP A 484 -3.65 -27.75 -25.08
CA ASP A 484 -4.56 -27.79 -23.92
C ASP A 484 -5.43 -26.53 -23.93
N PRO A 485 -6.76 -26.63 -24.12
CA PRO A 485 -7.63 -25.45 -24.16
C PRO A 485 -7.62 -24.65 -22.85
N LYS A 486 -7.32 -25.28 -21.72
CA LYS A 486 -7.22 -24.61 -20.41
C LYS A 486 -6.01 -23.67 -20.36
N TYR A 487 -4.93 -24.00 -21.06
CA TYR A 487 -3.78 -23.11 -21.19
C TYR A 487 -4.17 -21.80 -21.88
N HIS A 488 -4.93 -21.88 -22.97
CA HIS A 488 -5.39 -20.68 -23.69
C HIS A 488 -6.36 -19.83 -22.85
N LEU A 489 -7.17 -20.44 -21.98
CA LEU A 489 -7.99 -19.69 -21.02
C LEU A 489 -7.15 -18.89 -20.03
N ILE A 490 -6.00 -19.43 -19.57
CA ILE A 490 -5.09 -18.72 -18.67
C ILE A 490 -4.45 -17.54 -19.37
N GLU A 491 -3.96 -17.72 -20.60
CA GLU A 491 -3.39 -16.62 -21.39
C GLU A 491 -4.45 -15.53 -21.64
N ALA A 492 -5.68 -15.92 -22.00
CA ALA A 492 -6.78 -14.98 -22.17
C ALA A 492 -7.15 -14.25 -20.87
N PHE A 493 -7.11 -14.94 -19.72
CA PHE A 493 -7.32 -14.32 -18.41
C PHE A 493 -6.21 -13.32 -18.10
N TYR A 494 -4.96 -13.70 -18.35
CA TYR A 494 -3.78 -12.86 -18.17
C TYR A 494 -3.76 -11.64 -19.08
N ASP A 495 -4.31 -11.75 -20.29
CA ASP A 495 -4.54 -10.63 -21.20
C ASP A 495 -5.70 -9.77 -20.72
N ALA A 496 -6.81 -10.37 -20.26
CA ALA A 496 -7.96 -9.64 -19.72
C ALA A 496 -7.62 -8.83 -18.46
N CYS A 497 -6.73 -9.36 -17.60
CA CYS A 497 -6.14 -8.59 -16.51
C CYS A 497 -5.35 -7.38 -17.04
N GLY A 498 -4.68 -7.50 -18.19
CA GLY A 498 -3.91 -6.43 -18.82
C GLY A 498 -4.71 -5.43 -19.67
N LEU A 499 -5.88 -5.82 -20.19
CA LEU A 499 -6.67 -5.06 -21.18
C LEU A 499 -7.45 -3.85 -20.63
N LYS A 500 -7.45 -3.62 -19.31
CA LYS A 500 -8.05 -2.40 -18.72
C LYS A 500 -7.13 -1.18 -18.70
N GLU A 501 -5.85 -1.34 -19.04
CA GLU A 501 -4.92 -0.23 -19.23
C GLU A 501 -4.24 -0.34 -20.60
N ASP A 502 -3.99 0.81 -21.25
CA ASP A 502 -3.19 0.99 -22.46
C ASP A 502 -3.87 0.84 -23.84
N THR A 503 -4.85 1.70 -24.15
CA THR A 503 -5.06 2.13 -25.55
C THR A 503 -4.42 3.48 -25.89
N ASN A 504 -3.61 4.09 -25.01
CA ASN A 504 -3.17 5.46 -25.30
C ASN A 504 -1.84 5.97 -24.74
N HIS A 505 -0.80 5.16 -24.46
CA HIS A 505 0.55 5.68 -24.19
C HIS A 505 1.64 5.03 -25.04
N ALA A 506 2.62 5.87 -25.41
CA ALA A 506 3.89 5.47 -25.96
C ALA A 506 4.58 4.46 -25.03
N ILE A 507 5.01 3.34 -25.64
CA ILE A 507 5.83 2.21 -25.18
C ILE A 507 6.56 2.46 -23.83
N GLU A 508 5.86 2.29 -22.71
CA GLU A 508 6.52 2.07 -21.41
C GLU A 508 7.12 0.65 -21.44
N ARG A 509 8.42 0.52 -21.18
CA ARG A 509 9.07 -0.81 -21.08
C ARG A 509 8.56 -1.49 -19.81
N CYS A 510 7.65 -2.44 -19.98
CA CYS A 510 7.01 -3.15 -18.89
C CYS A 510 7.56 -4.57 -18.75
N MET A 511 8.05 -4.90 -17.56
CA MET A 511 8.43 -6.26 -17.16
C MET A 511 7.24 -6.94 -16.47
N ARG A 512 7.01 -8.22 -16.73
CA ARG A 512 5.95 -9.01 -16.10
C ARG A 512 6.53 -10.20 -15.34
N VAL A 513 6.07 -10.40 -14.11
CA VAL A 513 6.24 -11.68 -13.40
C VAL A 513 5.26 -12.68 -14.02
N THR A 514 5.79 -13.65 -14.76
CA THR A 514 4.97 -14.62 -15.53
C THR A 514 4.73 -15.92 -14.79
N LEU A 515 5.71 -16.38 -14.01
CA LEU A 515 5.60 -17.53 -13.12
C LEU A 515 6.35 -17.21 -11.83
N ALA A 516 5.78 -17.53 -10.68
CA ALA A 516 6.44 -17.38 -9.38
C ALA A 516 6.06 -18.56 -8.50
N SER A 517 7.07 -19.26 -7.98
CA SER A 517 6.87 -20.53 -7.28
C SER A 517 7.80 -20.67 -6.09
N ALA A 518 7.32 -21.36 -5.06
CA ALA A 518 8.13 -21.82 -3.95
C ALA A 518 7.57 -23.17 -3.45
N LEU A 519 8.43 -24.17 -3.29
CA LEU A 519 8.07 -25.54 -2.89
C LEU A 519 7.33 -25.54 -1.55
N HIS A 520 6.48 -26.54 -1.32
CA HIS A 520 5.69 -26.66 -0.08
C HIS A 520 6.17 -27.78 0.84
N SER A 521 6.92 -28.74 0.29
CA SER A 521 7.39 -29.95 0.96
C SER A 521 8.71 -29.73 1.72
N THR A 522 9.52 -28.74 1.28
CA THR A 522 10.89 -28.51 1.74
C THR A 522 11.08 -27.21 2.54
N THR A 523 10.10 -26.30 2.51
CA THR A 523 10.15 -25.00 3.20
C THR A 523 9.04 -24.95 4.26
N MET A 524 9.41 -24.83 5.55
CA MET A 524 8.44 -24.51 6.60
C MET A 524 7.87 -23.11 6.33
N GLY A 525 6.59 -22.83 6.61
CA GLY A 525 5.85 -21.69 6.03
C GLY A 525 6.51 -20.29 6.00
N GLN A 526 7.53 -20.01 6.83
CA GLN A 526 8.32 -18.77 6.77
C GLN A 526 9.44 -18.76 5.72
N ASP A 527 10.11 -19.88 5.51
CA ASP A 527 11.14 -20.04 4.47
C ASP A 527 10.54 -19.70 3.10
N ARG A 528 9.27 -20.11 2.90
CA ARG A 528 8.51 -19.80 1.70
C ARG A 528 8.24 -18.30 1.54
N LEU A 529 7.84 -17.61 2.62
CA LEU A 529 7.61 -16.16 2.61
C LEU A 529 8.91 -15.40 2.32
N GLN A 530 10.02 -15.80 2.95
CA GLN A 530 11.34 -15.21 2.72
C GLN A 530 11.78 -15.36 1.26
N LEU A 531 11.57 -16.54 0.67
CA LEU A 531 11.89 -16.77 -0.74
C LEU A 531 11.02 -15.92 -1.68
N ILE A 532 9.70 -15.84 -1.43
CA ILE A 532 8.79 -15.01 -2.24
C ILE A 532 9.20 -13.54 -2.16
N LEU A 533 9.43 -13.01 -0.95
CA LEU A 533 9.88 -11.63 -0.73
C LEU A 533 11.23 -11.35 -1.40
N LEU A 534 12.19 -12.26 -1.27
CA LEU A 534 13.51 -12.14 -1.89
C LEU A 534 13.40 -12.07 -3.42
N MET A 535 12.65 -13.00 -4.03
CA MET A 535 12.46 -13.04 -5.47
C MET A 535 11.75 -11.80 -5.99
N GLU A 536 10.75 -11.29 -5.25
CA GLU A 536 10.00 -10.10 -5.65
C GLU A 536 10.86 -8.82 -5.55
N ARG A 537 11.70 -8.69 -4.52
CA ARG A 537 12.69 -7.60 -4.43
C ARG A 537 13.71 -7.66 -5.57
N GLN A 538 14.27 -8.84 -5.81
CA GLN A 538 15.24 -9.05 -6.88
C GLN A 538 14.63 -8.74 -8.26
N SER A 539 13.35 -9.09 -8.45
CA SER A 539 12.57 -8.78 -9.66
C SER A 539 12.50 -7.28 -9.92
N ILE A 540 12.17 -6.49 -8.90
CA ILE A 540 12.12 -5.02 -8.96
C ILE A 540 13.51 -4.44 -9.27
N GLU A 541 14.54 -4.86 -8.54
CA GLU A 541 15.92 -4.36 -8.71
C GLU A 541 16.44 -4.62 -10.12
N SER A 542 16.11 -5.78 -10.67
CA SER A 542 16.56 -6.17 -12.00
C SER A 542 15.82 -5.45 -13.11
N ALA A 543 14.51 -5.27 -12.95
CA ALA A 543 13.73 -4.48 -13.88
C ALA A 543 14.27 -3.04 -13.93
N LYS A 544 14.63 -2.45 -12.79
CA LYS A 544 15.34 -1.15 -12.74
C LYS A 544 16.70 -1.21 -13.43
N ARG A 545 17.52 -2.21 -13.14
CA ARG A 545 18.85 -2.40 -13.74
C ARG A 545 18.82 -2.50 -15.28
N LEU A 546 17.72 -3.00 -15.84
CA LEU A 546 17.53 -3.21 -17.27
C LEU A 546 16.69 -2.11 -17.95
N ASP A 547 16.51 -0.96 -17.29
CA ASP A 547 15.77 0.20 -17.78
C ASP A 547 14.29 -0.09 -18.14
N TYR A 548 13.64 -0.97 -17.36
CA TYR A 548 12.19 -1.09 -17.39
C TYR A 548 11.57 0.02 -16.51
N THR A 549 10.54 0.67 -17.03
CA THR A 549 9.83 1.76 -16.33
C THR A 549 8.71 1.25 -15.45
N VAL A 550 8.29 0.00 -15.66
CA VAL A 550 7.17 -0.64 -14.95
C VAL A 550 7.45 -2.12 -14.72
N ILE A 551 7.02 -2.64 -13.56
CA ILE A 551 6.89 -4.08 -13.32
C ILE A 551 5.45 -4.42 -12.90
N ARG A 552 4.90 -5.51 -13.44
CA ARG A 552 3.54 -6.01 -13.17
C ARG A 552 3.58 -7.43 -12.60
N SER A 553 2.70 -7.71 -11.64
CA SER A 553 2.52 -9.02 -11.03
C SER A 553 1.04 -9.33 -10.79
N ILE A 554 0.61 -10.58 -11.02
CA ILE A 554 -0.75 -11.05 -10.74
C ILE A 554 -0.74 -11.83 -9.43
N ASN A 555 -1.47 -11.33 -8.45
CA ASN A 555 -1.50 -11.86 -7.10
C ASN A 555 -2.79 -12.64 -6.84
N THR A 556 -2.68 -13.96 -6.82
CA THR A 556 -3.79 -14.92 -6.64
C THR A 556 -4.08 -15.27 -5.18
N SER A 557 -3.20 -14.88 -4.25
CA SER A 557 -3.36 -15.13 -2.81
C SER A 557 -3.28 -13.86 -1.98
N VAL A 558 -3.94 -13.84 -0.82
CA VAL A 558 -3.87 -12.73 0.15
C VAL A 558 -2.42 -12.43 0.56
N VAL A 559 -1.59 -13.48 0.67
CA VAL A 559 -0.17 -13.35 1.03
C VAL A 559 0.62 -12.58 -0.04
N THR A 560 0.50 -12.99 -1.30
CA THR A 560 1.19 -12.32 -2.42
C THR A 560 0.67 -10.91 -2.64
N GLN A 561 -0.63 -10.68 -2.39
CA GLN A 561 -1.22 -9.33 -2.44
C GLN A 561 -0.62 -8.42 -1.37
N ALA A 562 -0.51 -8.89 -0.13
CA ALA A 562 0.10 -8.12 0.96
C ALA A 562 1.57 -7.79 0.68
N ILE A 563 2.34 -8.77 0.17
CA ILE A 563 3.75 -8.57 -0.24
C ILE A 563 3.87 -7.52 -1.35
N ALA A 564 3.00 -7.57 -2.36
CA ALA A 564 3.01 -6.59 -3.44
C ALA A 564 2.66 -5.18 -2.94
N GLU A 565 1.60 -5.04 -2.13
CA GLU A 565 1.20 -3.76 -1.54
C GLU A 565 2.34 -3.14 -0.71
N GLU A 566 3.04 -3.96 0.07
CA GLU A 566 4.17 -3.54 0.91
C GLU A 566 5.42 -3.16 0.12
N LEU A 567 5.72 -3.89 -0.95
CA LEU A 567 6.78 -3.53 -1.89
C LEU A 567 6.39 -2.32 -2.75
N GLY A 568 5.26 -1.67 -2.50
CA GLY A 568 4.80 -0.44 -3.13
C GLY A 568 4.32 -0.66 -4.56
N TYR A 569 3.71 -1.82 -4.83
CA TYR A 569 2.83 -1.99 -5.98
C TYR A 569 1.48 -1.35 -5.70
N VAL A 570 0.86 -0.81 -6.75
CA VAL A 570 -0.50 -0.29 -6.72
C VAL A 570 -1.42 -1.32 -7.38
N ASN A 571 -2.58 -1.57 -6.78
CA ASN A 571 -3.60 -2.43 -7.40
C ASN A 571 -4.26 -1.67 -8.55
N ASN A 572 -4.13 -2.18 -9.77
CA ASN A 572 -4.67 -1.54 -10.97
C ASN A 572 -6.03 -2.13 -11.33
N CYS A 573 -6.19 -3.43 -11.15
CA CYS A 573 -7.47 -4.09 -11.40
C CYS A 573 -7.66 -5.31 -10.51
N GLU A 574 -8.90 -5.53 -10.11
CA GLU A 574 -9.34 -6.77 -9.49
C GLU A 574 -10.24 -7.51 -10.47
N VAL A 575 -9.89 -8.76 -10.76
CA VAL A 575 -10.64 -9.64 -11.65
C VAL A 575 -10.96 -10.93 -10.89
N ASP A 576 -12.23 -11.30 -10.87
CA ASP A 576 -12.64 -12.60 -10.33
C ASP A 576 -12.42 -13.67 -11.41
N ALA A 577 -11.41 -14.53 -11.20
CA ALA A 577 -11.02 -15.54 -12.17
C ALA A 577 -12.15 -16.55 -12.44
N VAL A 578 -12.95 -16.89 -11.42
CA VAL A 578 -14.12 -17.78 -11.59
C VAL A 578 -15.09 -17.17 -12.60
N LYS A 579 -15.51 -15.92 -12.38
CA LYS A 579 -16.47 -15.24 -13.26
C LYS A 579 -15.93 -15.07 -14.68
N PHE A 580 -14.62 -14.81 -14.80
CA PHE A 580 -13.98 -14.72 -16.10
C PHE A 580 -14.04 -16.06 -16.84
N PHE A 581 -13.61 -17.15 -16.22
CA PHE A 581 -13.63 -18.47 -16.85
C PHE A 581 -15.05 -18.95 -17.18
N GLU A 582 -16.02 -18.69 -16.29
CA GLU A 582 -17.45 -18.96 -16.56
C GLU A 582 -17.98 -18.18 -17.76
N SER A 583 -17.58 -16.91 -17.93
CA SER A 583 -17.96 -16.11 -19.12
C SER A 583 -17.34 -16.66 -20.42
N CYS A 584 -16.22 -17.38 -20.33
CA CYS A 584 -15.58 -18.08 -21.43
C CYS A 584 -16.13 -19.50 -21.63
N GLY A 585 -17.19 -19.90 -20.90
CA GLY A 585 -17.86 -21.19 -21.03
C GLY A 585 -17.22 -22.32 -20.22
N PHE A 586 -16.33 -22.03 -19.27
CA PHE A 586 -15.73 -23.04 -18.38
C PHE A 586 -16.45 -23.08 -17.03
N THR A 587 -16.92 -24.26 -16.61
CA THR A 587 -17.62 -24.43 -15.33
C THR A 587 -16.62 -24.56 -14.18
N CYS A 588 -16.77 -23.72 -13.15
CA CYS A 588 -15.92 -23.70 -11.98
C CYS A 588 -16.63 -24.29 -10.74
N ASP A 589 -15.91 -25.05 -9.92
CA ASP A 589 -16.45 -25.60 -8.66
C ASP A 589 -16.43 -24.59 -7.49
N LYS A 590 -15.69 -23.48 -7.64
CA LYS A 590 -15.61 -22.39 -6.66
C LYS A 590 -16.52 -21.23 -7.06
N LYS A 591 -17.06 -20.51 -6.08
CA LYS A 591 -17.95 -19.35 -6.31
C LYS A 591 -17.22 -18.05 -6.69
N SER A 592 -15.96 -17.90 -6.28
CA SER A 592 -15.17 -16.69 -6.52
C SER A 592 -13.69 -16.96 -6.28
N LEU A 593 -12.82 -16.31 -7.07
CA LEU A 593 -11.37 -16.24 -6.86
C LEU A 593 -10.87 -14.85 -7.26
N PRO A 594 -10.85 -13.87 -6.33
CA PRO A 594 -10.40 -12.52 -6.62
C PRO A 594 -8.89 -12.48 -6.84
N CYS A 595 -8.47 -12.03 -8.01
CA CYS A 595 -7.07 -11.86 -8.39
C CYS A 595 -6.79 -10.36 -8.58
N LYS A 596 -5.70 -9.87 -7.99
CA LYS A 596 -5.27 -8.46 -8.15
C LYS A 596 -4.11 -8.38 -9.12
N LEU A 597 -4.25 -7.58 -10.18
CA LEU A 597 -3.11 -7.13 -10.97
C LEU A 597 -2.51 -5.92 -10.26
N SER A 598 -1.25 -6.07 -9.87
CA SER A 598 -0.52 -5.04 -9.16
C SER A 598 0.62 -4.54 -10.03
N THR A 599 0.76 -3.21 -10.11
CA THR A 599 1.77 -2.54 -10.94
C THR A 599 2.63 -1.65 -10.07
N LYS A 600 3.94 -1.69 -10.29
CA LYS A 600 4.89 -0.79 -9.67
C LYS A 600 5.61 0.02 -10.73
N LYS A 601 5.47 1.34 -10.67
CA LYS A 601 6.31 2.25 -11.45
C LYS A 601 7.72 2.25 -10.89
N LEU A 602 8.68 2.05 -11.77
CA LEU A 602 10.10 2.02 -11.48
C LEU A 602 10.66 3.38 -11.90
N THR A 603 10.86 4.27 -10.93
CA THR A 603 11.60 5.51 -11.19
C THR A 603 13.04 5.12 -11.53
N SER A 604 13.56 5.65 -12.65
CA SER A 604 15.00 5.66 -12.91
C SER A 604 15.69 6.30 -11.71
N GLY A 605 16.63 5.58 -11.08
CA GLY A 605 17.30 6.06 -9.88
C GLY A 605 17.97 7.42 -10.12
N CYS A 606 17.76 8.35 -9.18
CA CYS A 606 18.74 9.37 -8.85
C CYS A 606 19.65 8.81 -7.74
#